data_AF-A0A845GD25-F1
#
_entry.id   AF-A0A845GD25-F1
#
_cell.length_a   1.000
_cell.length_b   1.000
_cell.length_c   1.000
_cell.angle_alpha   90.00
_cell.angle_beta   90.00
_cell.angle_gamma   90.00
#
_symmetry.space_group_name_H-M   'P 1'
#
loop_
_entity.id
_entity.type
_entity.pdbx_description
1 polymer ?
#
loop_
_entity_poly.entity_id
_entity_poly.type
_entity_poly.pdbx_seq_one_letter_code
_entity_poly.pdbx_strand_id
1 'polypeptide(L)'
;PAPAAPAAIPPKPASPWKGILGGALLGLGIGALFSHFGLGGAIGSLFGTLIMLALVGGVVFLIVRLVRGRAQPAPAAFGGNRSGNNVYPMQPARTPDIGSRLQPEPVQQAAAPVAHTPWGVPADFDAPSFLRVAKSNFIRLQAAWDKGDSADIREFTTPEVFAELKMQISERGAQKDYTDVVTIDAELLGIETSEHDYLASVKFTGTIKPAPDALAEPFNEVWNLSKPVSGASGWMLAGIQQLA
;
A
#
# COMPACT_ATOMS: atom_id res chain seq x y z
N PRO A 1 45.33 -52.50 26.62
CA PRO A 1 44.68 -51.35 25.96
C PRO A 1 43.14 -51.51 25.98
N ALA A 2 42.48 -50.78 26.86
CA ALA A 2 41.02 -50.81 27.04
C ALA A 2 40.33 -49.70 26.20
N PRO A 3 39.08 -49.88 25.75
CA PRO A 3 38.35 -48.86 25.01
C PRO A 3 37.78 -47.80 25.97
N ALA A 4 37.90 -46.52 25.60
CA ALA A 4 37.35 -45.40 26.36
C ALA A 4 35.86 -45.19 26.02
N ALA A 5 35.05 -44.94 27.05
CA ALA A 5 33.62 -44.66 27.00
C ALA A 5 33.31 -43.22 26.53
N PRO A 6 32.09 -42.95 26.00
CA PRO A 6 31.74 -41.65 25.42
C PRO A 6 31.37 -40.61 26.48
N ALA A 7 31.81 -39.36 26.29
CA ALA A 7 31.42 -38.21 27.10
C ALA A 7 30.09 -37.60 26.60
N ALA A 8 29.21 -37.27 27.54
CA ALA A 8 27.87 -36.72 27.33
C ALA A 8 27.89 -35.21 27.00
N ILE A 9 27.03 -34.78 26.06
CA ILE A 9 26.82 -33.39 25.66
C ILE A 9 25.61 -32.82 26.44
N PRO A 10 25.66 -31.58 26.96
CA PRO A 10 24.57 -30.96 27.72
C PRO A 10 23.33 -30.65 26.84
N PRO A 11 22.11 -30.68 27.41
CA PRO A 11 20.87 -30.50 26.66
C PRO A 11 20.70 -29.07 26.14
N LYS A 12 20.44 -28.96 24.83
CA LYS A 12 20.09 -27.71 24.14
C LYS A 12 18.70 -27.22 24.62
N PRO A 13 18.53 -25.90 24.87
CA PRO A 13 17.25 -25.35 25.34
C PRO A 13 16.12 -25.62 24.35
N ALA A 14 14.98 -26.05 24.89
CA ALA A 14 13.78 -26.38 24.13
C ALA A 14 13.26 -25.16 23.37
N SER A 15 13.15 -25.31 22.05
CA SER A 15 12.52 -24.32 21.17
C SER A 15 11.04 -24.13 21.56
N PRO A 16 10.54 -22.88 21.65
CA PRO A 16 9.16 -22.55 22.04
C PRO A 16 8.12 -22.90 20.97
N TRP A 17 8.51 -23.58 19.89
CA TRP A 17 7.61 -23.93 18.78
C TRP A 17 6.78 -25.21 18.96
N LYS A 18 6.78 -25.80 20.15
CA LYS A 18 5.87 -26.91 20.49
C LYS A 18 4.49 -26.48 20.99
N GLY A 19 4.18 -25.18 21.01
CA GLY A 19 2.87 -24.65 21.47
C GLY A 19 1.90 -24.18 20.38
N ILE A 20 2.33 -23.97 19.13
CA ILE A 20 1.50 -23.33 18.08
C ILE A 20 0.67 -24.33 17.25
N LEU A 21 0.87 -25.63 17.45
CA LEU A 21 0.08 -26.69 16.79
C LEU A 21 -1.11 -27.20 17.62
N GLY A 22 -1.31 -26.69 18.84
CA GLY A 22 -2.43 -27.08 19.71
C GLY A 22 -3.65 -26.15 19.67
N GLY A 23 -3.54 -24.94 19.11
CA GLY A 23 -4.61 -23.93 19.14
C GLY A 23 -5.41 -23.76 17.84
N ALA A 24 -4.87 -24.20 16.69
CA ALA A 24 -5.49 -23.98 15.38
C ALA A 24 -6.56 -25.02 15.02
N LEU A 25 -6.69 -26.12 15.77
CA LEU A 25 -7.64 -27.19 15.45
C LEU A 25 -8.95 -27.16 16.25
N LEU A 26 -9.07 -26.29 17.26
CA LEU A 26 -10.32 -26.15 18.02
C LEU A 26 -11.25 -25.05 17.50
N GLY A 27 -10.79 -24.20 16.56
CA GLY A 27 -11.55 -23.08 16.01
C GLY A 27 -12.41 -23.41 14.79
N LEU A 28 -12.11 -24.49 14.06
CA LEU A 28 -12.84 -24.86 12.84
C LEU A 28 -14.06 -25.76 13.09
N GLY A 29 -14.16 -26.38 14.27
CA GLY A 29 -15.25 -27.31 14.60
C GLY A 29 -16.57 -26.64 14.99
N ILE A 30 -16.57 -25.38 15.45
CA ILE A 30 -17.77 -24.68 15.90
C ILE A 30 -18.37 -23.81 14.77
N GLY A 31 -17.54 -23.26 13.89
CA GLY A 31 -18.00 -22.48 12.72
C GLY A 31 -18.78 -23.31 11.71
N ALA A 32 -18.39 -24.58 11.51
CA ALA A 32 -19.09 -25.48 10.60
C ALA A 32 -20.48 -25.90 11.10
N LEU A 33 -20.65 -26.06 12.44
CA LEU A 33 -21.93 -26.45 13.03
C LEU A 33 -22.97 -25.31 13.03
N PHE A 34 -22.51 -24.05 13.10
CA PHE A 34 -23.38 -22.86 13.01
C PHE A 34 -23.90 -22.58 11.58
N SER A 35 -23.28 -23.17 10.55
CA SER A 35 -23.75 -23.03 9.16
C SER A 35 -24.98 -23.90 8.83
N HIS A 36 -25.25 -24.93 9.63
CA HIS A 36 -26.26 -25.94 9.30
C HIS A 36 -27.68 -25.62 9.80
N PHE A 37 -27.88 -24.54 10.57
CA PHE A 37 -29.18 -24.19 11.15
C PHE A 37 -29.84 -22.93 10.58
N GLY A 38 -29.45 -22.49 9.38
CA GLY A 38 -30.35 -21.73 8.48
C GLY A 38 -31.20 -20.59 9.10
N LEU A 39 -30.66 -19.81 10.03
CA LEU A 39 -31.35 -18.71 10.71
C LEU A 39 -30.36 -17.59 11.00
N GLY A 40 -30.40 -16.53 10.20
CA GLY A 40 -29.58 -15.34 10.47
C GLY A 40 -29.60 -14.22 9.44
N GLY A 41 -30.40 -14.31 8.38
CA GLY A 41 -30.45 -13.35 7.26
C GLY A 41 -30.91 -11.92 7.57
N ALA A 42 -31.15 -11.55 8.84
CA ALA A 42 -31.52 -10.17 9.19
C ALA A 42 -31.07 -9.69 10.58
N ILE A 43 -30.31 -10.50 11.35
CA ILE A 43 -29.85 -10.11 12.70
C ILE A 43 -28.32 -10.24 12.86
N GLY A 44 -27.63 -10.86 11.89
CA GLY A 44 -26.16 -10.94 11.87
C GLY A 44 -25.45 -9.66 11.40
N SER A 45 -26.15 -8.68 10.82
CA SER A 45 -25.51 -7.54 10.16
C SER A 45 -24.91 -6.50 11.11
N LEU A 46 -25.45 -6.33 12.32
CA LEU A 46 -24.81 -5.45 13.32
C LEU A 46 -23.74 -6.19 14.14
N PHE A 47 -24.02 -7.40 14.61
CA PHE A 47 -23.08 -8.15 15.45
C PHE A 47 -21.86 -8.66 14.68
N GLY A 48 -22.03 -9.07 13.42
CA GLY A 48 -20.92 -9.45 12.54
C GLY A 48 -19.99 -8.27 12.23
N THR A 49 -20.55 -7.09 11.99
CA THR A 49 -19.78 -5.87 11.71
C THR A 49 -19.04 -5.39 12.96
N LEU A 50 -19.67 -5.45 14.15
CA LEU A 50 -19.03 -5.09 15.42
C LEU A 50 -17.89 -6.04 15.80
N ILE A 51 -18.04 -7.34 15.57
CA ILE A 51 -16.99 -8.33 15.83
C ILE A 51 -15.83 -8.16 14.84
N MET A 52 -16.11 -7.89 13.57
CA MET A 52 -15.10 -7.62 12.55
C MET A 52 -14.32 -6.33 12.85
N LEU A 53 -15.02 -5.26 13.25
CA LEU A 53 -14.39 -4.00 13.66
C LEU A 53 -13.53 -4.16 14.93
N ALA A 54 -13.99 -4.98 15.89
CA ALA A 54 -13.24 -5.29 17.11
C ALA A 54 -11.98 -6.12 16.81
N LEU A 55 -12.03 -7.04 15.84
CA LEU A 55 -10.86 -7.81 15.40
C LEU A 55 -9.83 -6.92 14.69
N VAL A 56 -10.26 -6.05 13.78
CA VAL A 56 -9.37 -5.10 13.09
C VAL A 56 -8.76 -4.11 14.10
N GLY A 57 -9.57 -3.55 15.01
CA GLY A 57 -9.09 -2.70 16.10
C GLY A 57 -8.12 -3.41 17.04
N GLY A 58 -8.37 -4.69 17.34
CA GLY A 58 -7.49 -5.54 18.13
C GLY A 58 -6.13 -5.77 17.47
N VAL A 59 -6.10 -6.03 16.15
CA VAL A 59 -4.85 -6.21 15.38
C VAL A 59 -4.04 -4.91 15.33
N VAL A 60 -4.68 -3.77 15.04
CA VAL A 60 -4.02 -2.45 15.04
C VAL A 60 -3.45 -2.11 16.43
N PHE A 61 -4.22 -2.35 17.49
CA PHE A 61 -3.76 -2.15 18.87
C PHE A 61 -2.55 -3.04 19.20
N LEU A 62 -2.54 -4.30 18.76
CA LEU A 62 -1.46 -5.26 19.00
C LEU A 62 -0.18 -4.85 18.26
N ILE A 63 -0.29 -4.37 17.01
CA ILE A 63 0.82 -3.83 16.22
C ILE A 63 1.39 -2.57 16.89
N VAL A 64 0.53 -1.60 17.25
CA VAL A 64 0.96 -0.37 17.94
C VAL A 64 1.62 -0.68 19.28
N ARG A 65 1.11 -1.66 20.03
CA ARG A 65 1.71 -2.11 21.30
C ARG A 65 3.06 -2.80 21.09
N LEU A 66 3.21 -3.62 20.05
CA LEU A 66 4.49 -4.28 19.74
C LEU A 66 5.57 -3.29 19.29
N VAL A 67 5.18 -2.25 18.56
CA VAL A 67 6.09 -1.22 18.04
C VAL A 67 6.45 -0.20 19.13
N ARG A 68 5.48 0.23 19.95
CA ARG A 68 5.75 1.13 21.10
C ARG A 68 6.47 0.42 22.27
N GLY A 69 6.42 -0.90 22.34
CA GLY A 69 7.22 -1.70 23.28
C GLY A 69 8.71 -1.81 22.91
N ARG A 70 9.09 -1.43 21.69
CA ARG A 70 10.49 -1.43 21.20
C ARG A 70 11.12 -0.04 21.12
N ALA A 71 10.38 1.02 21.42
CA ALA A 71 10.87 2.40 21.42
C ALA A 71 10.88 2.98 22.84
N GLN A 72 11.88 2.59 23.64
CA GLN A 72 12.28 3.28 24.86
C GLN A 72 13.81 3.37 24.89
N PRO A 73 14.38 4.55 24.61
CA PRO A 73 15.52 5.05 25.33
C PRO A 73 15.02 6.12 26.31
N ALA A 74 15.13 5.81 27.60
CA ALA A 74 14.96 6.78 28.67
C ALA A 74 16.15 7.76 28.68
N PRO A 75 15.95 9.08 28.71
CA PRO A 75 16.97 10.00 29.20
C PRO A 75 16.84 10.07 30.71
N ALA A 76 17.76 9.42 31.42
CA ALA A 76 17.93 9.61 32.86
C ALA A 76 18.65 10.94 33.09
N ALA A 77 17.96 11.86 33.75
CA ALA A 77 18.50 13.09 34.31
C ALA A 77 18.74 12.92 35.81
N PHE A 78 19.98 13.13 36.27
CA PHE A 78 20.39 13.55 37.63
C PHE A 78 21.92 13.65 37.64
N GLY A 79 22.65 14.66 38.12
CA GLY A 79 22.40 15.88 38.90
C GLY A 79 23.72 16.18 39.64
N GLY A 80 24.23 17.42 39.65
CA GLY A 80 25.44 17.72 40.45
C GLY A 80 26.24 19.01 40.17
N ASN A 81 25.65 20.16 40.47
CA ASN A 81 26.21 21.30 41.26
C ASN A 81 27.66 21.82 41.01
N ARG A 82 27.82 23.11 40.64
CA ARG A 82 28.36 24.22 41.49
C ARG A 82 28.82 25.46 40.69
N SER A 83 28.50 26.62 41.27
CA SER A 83 29.17 27.95 41.13
C SER A 83 28.95 28.69 39.79
N GLY A 84 28.50 29.94 39.73
CA GLY A 84 28.24 30.95 40.76
C GLY A 84 27.84 32.26 40.08
N ASN A 85 27.51 33.23 40.91
CA ASN A 85 27.34 34.67 40.65
C ASN A 85 25.93 35.19 40.27
N ASN A 86 25.34 35.80 41.30
CA ASN A 86 24.41 36.94 41.32
C ASN A 86 24.42 37.80 40.04
N VAL A 87 23.23 38.22 39.58
CA VAL A 87 22.67 39.59 39.78
C VAL A 87 21.21 39.58 39.26
N TYR A 88 20.25 39.92 40.13
CA TYR A 88 18.94 40.49 39.77
C TYR A 88 19.02 42.01 39.98
N PRO A 89 18.07 42.86 39.52
CA PRO A 89 16.94 42.64 38.58
C PRO A 89 16.87 43.76 37.51
N MET A 90 15.98 43.66 36.51
CA MET A 90 15.09 44.76 36.05
C MET A 90 14.29 44.30 34.81
N GLN A 91 12.97 44.16 34.96
CA GLN A 91 12.03 44.20 33.84
C GLN A 91 11.78 45.68 33.50
N PRO A 92 11.65 46.06 32.21
CA PRO A 92 10.37 46.68 31.87
C PRO A 92 9.85 46.38 30.46
N ALA A 93 8.51 46.43 30.40
CA ALA A 93 7.68 46.96 29.34
C ALA A 93 7.70 46.29 27.95
N ARG A 94 6.58 45.62 27.68
CA ARG A 94 6.00 45.44 26.35
C ARG A 94 5.78 46.80 25.68
N THR A 95 6.26 46.96 24.46
CA THR A 95 5.72 47.89 23.45
C THR A 95 5.61 47.12 22.12
N PRO A 96 4.44 47.11 21.45
CA PRO A 96 4.31 46.51 20.13
C PRO A 96 4.86 47.48 19.08
N ASP A 97 5.93 47.08 18.39
CA ASP A 97 6.47 47.81 17.25
C ASP A 97 5.74 47.38 15.97
N ILE A 98 4.80 48.23 15.53
CA ILE A 98 4.19 48.21 14.20
C ILE A 98 5.16 48.97 13.29
N GLY A 99 5.98 48.25 12.52
CA GLY A 99 6.98 48.90 11.68
C GLY A 99 7.64 47.95 10.70
N SER A 100 7.10 47.93 9.48
CA SER A 100 7.65 47.39 8.24
C SER A 100 9.17 47.12 8.24
N ARG A 101 9.54 45.84 8.33
CA ARG A 101 10.86 45.31 7.97
C ARG A 101 10.65 44.20 6.94
N LEU A 102 10.36 44.60 5.71
CA LEU A 102 10.48 43.71 4.56
C LEU A 102 11.97 43.48 4.29
N GLN A 103 12.55 42.51 5.02
CA GLN A 103 13.72 41.79 4.55
C GLN A 103 13.26 40.93 3.36
N PRO A 104 13.88 41.01 2.18
CA PRO A 104 13.67 40.00 1.16
C PRO A 104 14.29 38.69 1.69
N GLU A 105 13.45 37.79 2.18
CA GLU A 105 13.85 36.40 2.31
C GLU A 105 14.24 35.90 0.92
N PRO A 106 15.39 35.21 0.78
CA PRO A 106 15.67 34.51 -0.46
C PRO A 106 14.57 33.47 -0.64
N VAL A 107 13.79 33.62 -1.71
CA VAL A 107 12.89 32.59 -2.20
C VAL A 107 13.66 31.27 -2.23
N GLN A 108 13.34 30.36 -1.31
CA GLN A 108 13.87 29.00 -1.34
C GLN A 108 13.48 28.43 -2.69
N GLN A 109 14.47 28.29 -3.57
CA GLN A 109 14.32 27.70 -4.88
C GLN A 109 13.73 26.31 -4.66
N ALA A 110 12.49 26.11 -5.12
CA ALA A 110 11.83 24.82 -5.02
C ALA A 110 12.78 23.76 -5.58
N ALA A 111 13.15 22.79 -4.73
CA ALA A 111 14.04 21.72 -5.12
C ALA A 111 13.47 21.08 -6.41
N ALA A 112 14.29 21.02 -7.46
CA ALA A 112 13.88 20.36 -8.69
C ALA A 112 13.41 18.94 -8.37
N PRO A 113 12.30 18.47 -8.96
CA PRO A 113 11.83 17.11 -8.73
C PRO A 113 12.96 16.15 -9.06
N VAL A 114 13.30 15.27 -8.11
CA VAL A 114 14.30 14.23 -8.32
C VAL A 114 13.71 13.29 -9.38
N ALA A 115 14.31 13.28 -10.57
CA ALA A 115 13.91 12.37 -11.62
C ALA A 115 14.08 10.93 -11.12
N HIS A 116 13.03 10.12 -11.21
CA HIS A 116 13.10 8.71 -10.90
C HIS A 116 13.92 7.99 -11.97
N THR A 117 14.92 7.23 -11.56
CA THR A 117 15.68 6.36 -12.47
C THR A 117 15.04 4.97 -12.48
N PRO A 118 14.47 4.52 -13.60
CA PRO A 118 13.82 3.23 -13.63
C PRO A 118 14.83 2.08 -13.52
N TRP A 119 14.44 1.00 -12.82
CA TRP A 119 15.28 -0.18 -12.65
C TRP A 119 15.02 -1.24 -13.71
N GLY A 120 16.05 -2.01 -14.06
CA GLY A 120 15.91 -3.21 -14.90
C GLY A 120 15.42 -2.98 -16.34
N VAL A 121 15.32 -1.74 -16.79
CA VAL A 121 14.91 -1.40 -18.16
C VAL A 121 16.05 -1.70 -19.13
N PRO A 122 15.85 -2.57 -20.15
CA PRO A 122 16.84 -2.82 -21.19
C PRO A 122 17.21 -1.55 -21.96
N ALA A 123 18.47 -1.44 -22.41
CA ALA A 123 18.96 -0.24 -23.10
C ALA A 123 18.25 0.04 -24.43
N ASP A 124 17.69 -0.99 -25.06
CA ASP A 124 16.95 -0.95 -26.32
C ASP A 124 15.43 -0.82 -26.13
N PHE A 125 14.95 -0.71 -24.89
CA PHE A 125 13.53 -0.60 -24.60
C PHE A 125 12.99 0.80 -24.93
N ASP A 126 12.02 0.89 -25.84
CA ASP A 126 11.32 2.13 -26.17
C ASP A 126 10.27 2.50 -25.10
N ALA A 127 10.76 3.03 -23.97
CA ALA A 127 9.93 3.48 -22.87
C ALA A 127 8.89 4.55 -23.28
N PRO A 128 9.22 5.58 -24.10
CA PRO A 128 8.25 6.58 -24.55
C PRO A 128 7.04 5.98 -25.30
N SER A 129 7.28 5.04 -26.22
CA SER A 129 6.18 4.39 -26.95
C SER A 129 5.38 3.45 -26.04
N PHE A 130 6.06 2.71 -25.17
CA PHE A 130 5.41 1.86 -24.18
C PHE A 130 4.47 2.67 -23.26
N LEU A 131 4.94 3.79 -22.69
CA LEU A 131 4.14 4.64 -21.82
C LEU A 131 2.96 5.30 -22.55
N ARG A 132 3.10 5.61 -23.84
CA ARG A 132 1.98 6.10 -24.66
C ARG A 132 0.87 5.06 -24.75
N VAL A 133 1.22 3.81 -25.05
CA VAL A 133 0.25 2.70 -25.09
C VAL A 133 -0.35 2.44 -23.71
N ALA A 134 0.46 2.47 -22.65
CA ALA A 134 -0.01 2.29 -21.29
C ALA A 134 -1.07 3.33 -20.89
N LYS A 135 -0.86 4.62 -21.23
CA LYS A 135 -1.87 5.68 -21.03
C LYS A 135 -3.15 5.44 -21.84
N SER A 136 -3.04 4.97 -23.08
CA SER A 136 -4.21 4.61 -23.87
C SER A 136 -5.00 3.46 -23.24
N ASN A 137 -4.31 2.44 -22.71
CA ASN A 137 -4.95 1.34 -21.99
C ASN A 137 -5.60 1.79 -20.68
N PHE A 138 -5.03 2.77 -19.98
CA PHE A 138 -5.67 3.38 -18.81
C PHE A 138 -7.04 3.96 -19.16
N ILE A 139 -7.08 4.84 -20.16
CA ILE A 139 -8.33 5.49 -20.61
C ILE A 139 -9.33 4.44 -21.13
N ARG A 140 -8.83 3.44 -21.88
CA ARG A 140 -9.64 2.33 -22.38
C ARG A 140 -10.28 1.53 -21.24
N LEU A 141 -9.53 1.23 -20.18
CA LEU A 141 -10.06 0.52 -19.02
C LEU A 141 -11.18 1.30 -18.36
N GLN A 142 -11.00 2.60 -18.10
CA GLN A 142 -12.06 3.44 -17.51
C GLN A 142 -13.32 3.42 -18.39
N ALA A 143 -13.16 3.63 -19.70
CA ALA A 143 -14.28 3.63 -20.63
C ALA A 143 -14.99 2.28 -20.77
N ALA A 144 -14.25 1.16 -20.73
CA ALA A 144 -14.80 -0.19 -20.77
C ALA A 144 -15.49 -0.54 -19.44
N TRP A 145 -14.88 -0.14 -18.32
CA TRP A 145 -15.43 -0.29 -16.98
C TRP A 145 -16.77 0.42 -16.84
N ASP A 146 -16.85 1.70 -17.24
CA ASP A 146 -18.08 2.50 -17.18
C ASP A 146 -19.22 1.90 -17.98
N LYS A 147 -18.90 1.27 -19.12
CA LYS A 147 -19.87 0.57 -19.98
C LYS A 147 -20.21 -0.84 -19.50
N GLY A 148 -19.41 -1.41 -18.60
CA GLY A 148 -19.47 -2.84 -18.27
C GLY A 148 -19.04 -3.75 -19.42
N ASP A 149 -18.19 -3.26 -20.34
CA ASP A 149 -17.72 -4.01 -21.52
C ASP A 149 -16.60 -4.98 -21.14
N SER A 150 -16.99 -6.11 -20.55
CA SER A 150 -16.04 -7.17 -20.19
C SER A 150 -15.34 -7.79 -21.41
N ALA A 151 -15.92 -7.69 -22.62
CA ALA A 151 -15.27 -8.22 -23.81
C ALA A 151 -14.04 -7.37 -24.17
N ASP A 152 -14.16 -6.04 -24.10
CA ASP A 152 -13.06 -5.12 -24.35
C ASP A 152 -11.94 -5.26 -23.31
N ILE A 153 -12.30 -5.38 -22.01
CA ILE A 153 -11.34 -5.54 -20.91
C ILE A 153 -10.45 -6.77 -21.13
N ARG A 154 -11.04 -7.89 -21.56
CA ARG A 154 -10.31 -9.15 -21.78
C ARG A 154 -9.16 -9.02 -22.78
N GLU A 155 -9.25 -8.12 -23.75
CA GLU A 155 -8.25 -7.98 -24.81
C GLU A 155 -6.89 -7.49 -24.31
N PHE A 156 -6.83 -6.87 -23.13
CA PHE A 156 -5.61 -6.24 -22.62
C PHE A 156 -5.33 -6.55 -21.15
N THR A 157 -6.07 -7.46 -20.51
CA THR A 157 -5.81 -7.90 -19.12
C THR A 157 -5.39 -9.37 -19.09
N THR A 158 -4.60 -9.77 -18.11
CA THR A 158 -4.33 -11.19 -17.86
C THR A 158 -5.62 -11.91 -17.43
N PRO A 159 -5.70 -13.25 -17.55
CA PRO A 159 -6.87 -14.01 -17.14
C PRO A 159 -7.29 -13.77 -15.68
N GLU A 160 -6.31 -13.56 -14.80
CA GLU A 160 -6.53 -13.34 -13.35
C GLU A 160 -7.19 -11.99 -13.12
N VAL A 161 -6.62 -10.90 -13.66
CA VAL A 161 -7.19 -9.55 -13.55
C VAL A 161 -8.54 -9.47 -14.26
N PHE A 162 -8.69 -10.15 -15.39
CA PHE A 162 -9.96 -10.21 -16.11
C PHE A 162 -11.07 -10.83 -15.24
N ALA A 163 -10.77 -11.94 -14.56
CA ALA A 163 -11.73 -12.63 -13.71
C ALA A 163 -12.21 -11.74 -12.56
N GLU A 164 -11.27 -11.04 -11.91
CA GLU A 164 -11.54 -10.05 -10.85
C GLU A 164 -12.46 -8.93 -11.35
N LEU A 165 -12.07 -8.23 -12.42
CA LEU A 165 -12.83 -7.10 -12.95
C LEU A 165 -14.22 -7.52 -13.45
N LYS A 166 -14.31 -8.68 -14.10
CA LYS A 166 -15.59 -9.22 -14.56
C LYS A 166 -16.52 -9.53 -13.40
N MET A 167 -16.01 -10.06 -12.29
CA MET A 167 -16.80 -10.32 -11.09
C MET A 167 -17.37 -9.00 -10.56
N GLN A 168 -16.54 -7.97 -10.39
CA GLN A 168 -16.98 -6.67 -9.88
C GLN A 168 -18.00 -5.98 -10.81
N ILE A 169 -17.80 -6.04 -12.13
CA ILE A 169 -18.79 -5.55 -13.11
C ILE A 169 -20.12 -6.31 -12.99
N SER A 170 -20.06 -7.63 -12.77
CA SER A 170 -21.26 -8.45 -12.60
C SER A 170 -22.00 -8.13 -11.30
N GLU A 171 -21.28 -7.90 -10.21
CA GLU A 171 -21.83 -7.48 -8.91
C GLU A 171 -22.46 -6.10 -8.95
N ARG A 172 -21.84 -5.16 -9.68
CA ARG A 172 -22.39 -3.81 -9.93
C ARG A 172 -23.73 -3.88 -10.70
N GLY A 173 -23.91 -4.89 -11.55
CA GLY A 173 -25.13 -5.09 -12.32
C GLY A 173 -25.44 -3.91 -13.24
N ALA A 174 -26.68 -3.41 -13.17
CA ALA A 174 -27.14 -2.31 -14.01
C ALA A 174 -26.78 -0.89 -13.49
N GLN A 175 -26.03 -0.79 -12.39
CA GLN A 175 -25.56 0.51 -11.90
C GLN A 175 -24.59 1.11 -12.93
N LYS A 176 -24.82 2.37 -13.28
CA LYS A 176 -23.95 3.12 -14.19
C LYS A 176 -22.72 3.59 -13.42
N ASP A 177 -21.57 3.40 -14.02
CA ASP A 177 -20.33 4.05 -13.59
C ASP A 177 -20.01 5.21 -14.53
N TYR A 178 -19.18 6.13 -14.06
CA TYR A 178 -18.71 7.25 -14.87
C TYR A 178 -17.33 7.68 -14.39
N THR A 179 -16.41 7.80 -15.34
CA THR A 179 -15.07 8.33 -15.11
C THR A 179 -14.66 9.21 -16.28
N ASP A 180 -14.33 10.46 -15.99
CA ASP A 180 -13.72 11.38 -16.96
C ASP A 180 -12.26 11.63 -16.60
N VAL A 181 -11.33 11.22 -17.48
CA VAL A 181 -9.89 11.39 -17.26
C VAL A 181 -9.48 12.79 -17.72
N VAL A 182 -9.30 13.68 -16.76
CA VAL A 182 -8.97 15.10 -17.02
C VAL A 182 -7.48 15.27 -17.33
N THR A 183 -6.62 14.66 -16.52
CA THR A 183 -5.17 14.62 -16.75
C THR A 183 -4.62 13.23 -16.46
N ILE A 184 -3.57 12.84 -17.20
CA ILE A 184 -2.87 11.57 -16.98
C ILE A 184 -1.41 11.68 -17.39
N ASP A 185 -0.55 11.45 -16.40
CA ASP A 185 0.87 11.25 -16.55
C ASP A 185 1.23 9.80 -16.26
N ALA A 186 2.32 9.34 -16.86
CA ALA A 186 2.79 7.97 -16.70
C ALA A 186 4.31 7.97 -16.59
N GLU A 187 4.81 7.24 -15.60
CA GLU A 187 6.23 7.10 -15.31
C GLU A 187 6.55 5.60 -15.21
N LEU A 188 7.50 5.14 -16.02
CA LEU A 188 8.00 3.77 -15.90
C LEU A 188 8.82 3.69 -14.63
N LEU A 189 8.42 2.81 -13.72
CA LEU A 189 9.18 2.55 -12.50
C LEU A 189 10.27 1.51 -12.78
N GLY A 190 9.93 0.42 -13.45
CA GLY A 190 10.97 -0.53 -13.83
C GLY A 190 10.43 -1.73 -14.56
N ILE A 191 11.35 -2.59 -14.97
CA ILE A 191 11.04 -3.87 -15.59
C ILE A 191 11.80 -4.95 -14.82
N GLU A 192 11.07 -5.93 -14.33
CA GLU A 192 11.60 -7.15 -13.76
C GLU A 192 11.52 -8.27 -14.80
N THR A 193 12.57 -9.07 -14.88
CA THR A 193 12.62 -10.22 -15.77
C THR A 193 12.62 -11.48 -14.93
N SER A 194 11.58 -12.30 -15.11
CA SER A 194 11.51 -13.66 -14.57
C SER A 194 11.87 -14.68 -15.65
N GLU A 195 11.86 -15.97 -15.30
CA GLU A 195 12.13 -17.04 -16.27
C GLU A 195 11.11 -17.10 -17.42
N HIS A 196 9.85 -16.75 -17.13
CA HIS A 196 8.74 -16.92 -18.05
C HIS A 196 8.18 -15.61 -18.59
N ASP A 197 8.29 -14.52 -17.82
CA ASP A 197 7.62 -13.24 -18.10
C ASP A 197 8.51 -12.04 -17.80
N TYR A 198 8.28 -10.96 -18.55
CA TYR A 198 8.66 -9.60 -18.16
C TYR A 198 7.51 -8.96 -17.39
N LEU A 199 7.83 -8.22 -16.33
CA LEU A 199 6.88 -7.46 -15.53
C LEU A 199 7.31 -5.99 -15.50
N ALA A 200 6.53 -5.11 -16.13
CA ALA A 200 6.76 -3.68 -16.13
C ALA A 200 5.82 -2.99 -15.13
N SER A 201 6.38 -2.19 -14.23
CA SER A 201 5.59 -1.37 -13.29
C SER A 201 5.53 0.07 -13.79
N VAL A 202 4.33 0.60 -13.97
CA VAL A 202 4.08 1.98 -14.43
C VAL A 202 3.27 2.70 -13.38
N LYS A 203 3.78 3.84 -12.91
CA LYS A 203 3.02 4.75 -12.05
C LYS A 203 2.21 5.71 -12.91
N PHE A 204 0.91 5.76 -12.68
CA PHE A 204 0.01 6.74 -13.22
C PHE A 204 -0.35 7.77 -12.16
N THR A 205 -0.33 9.03 -12.54
CA THR A 205 -0.79 10.14 -11.70
C THR A 205 -1.62 11.09 -12.53
N GLY A 206 -2.61 11.73 -11.94
CA GLY A 206 -3.43 12.67 -12.67
C GLY A 206 -4.67 13.07 -11.91
N THR A 207 -5.70 13.47 -12.64
CA THR A 207 -6.99 13.87 -12.08
C THR A 207 -8.13 13.24 -12.88
N ILE A 208 -9.15 12.77 -12.18
CA ILE A 208 -10.37 12.18 -12.73
C ILE A 208 -11.61 12.83 -12.14
N LYS A 209 -12.73 12.83 -12.86
CA LYS A 209 -14.05 13.16 -12.29
C LYS A 209 -14.90 11.89 -12.20
N PRO A 210 -15.44 11.54 -11.02
CA PRO A 210 -16.31 10.38 -10.84
C PRO A 210 -17.77 10.62 -11.26
N ALA A 211 -18.12 11.86 -11.62
CA ALA A 211 -19.43 12.21 -12.19
C ALA A 211 -19.30 13.45 -13.09
N PRO A 212 -20.25 13.70 -14.01
CA PRO A 212 -20.20 14.87 -14.90
C PRO A 212 -20.06 16.21 -14.18
N ASP A 213 -20.75 16.34 -13.04
CA ASP A 213 -20.78 17.56 -12.20
C ASP A 213 -19.83 17.48 -10.99
N ALA A 214 -19.06 16.40 -10.86
CA ALA A 214 -18.09 16.25 -9.77
C ALA A 214 -16.85 17.11 -10.02
N LEU A 215 -16.19 17.50 -8.92
CA LEU A 215 -14.87 18.10 -8.98
C LEU A 215 -13.84 17.06 -9.42
N ALA A 216 -12.77 17.52 -10.07
CA ALA A 216 -11.66 16.66 -10.43
C ALA A 216 -10.87 16.28 -9.16
N GLU A 217 -10.72 14.98 -8.94
CA GLU A 217 -10.00 14.40 -7.81
C GLU A 217 -8.67 13.82 -8.29
N PRO A 218 -7.58 14.01 -7.52
CA PRO A 218 -6.30 13.42 -7.88
C PRO A 218 -6.34 11.91 -7.68
N PHE A 219 -5.65 11.19 -8.56
CA PHE A 219 -5.39 9.76 -8.39
C PHE A 219 -3.90 9.47 -8.52
N ASN A 220 -3.48 8.38 -7.88
CA ASN A 220 -2.14 7.84 -7.95
C ASN A 220 -2.22 6.32 -7.93
N GLU A 221 -1.78 5.67 -9.00
CA GLU A 221 -1.89 4.23 -9.16
C GLU A 221 -0.61 3.65 -9.74
N VAL A 222 -0.30 2.40 -9.39
CA VAL A 222 0.74 1.62 -10.05
C VAL A 222 0.09 0.44 -10.76
N TRP A 223 0.35 0.34 -12.05
CA TRP A 223 -0.10 -0.77 -12.87
C TRP A 223 1.08 -1.67 -13.19
N ASN A 224 0.87 -2.97 -13.03
CA ASN A 224 1.83 -3.99 -13.41
C ASN A 224 1.37 -4.61 -14.73
N LEU A 225 2.22 -4.53 -15.75
CA LEU A 225 1.98 -5.11 -17.06
C LEU A 225 2.91 -6.31 -17.23
N SER A 226 2.38 -7.46 -17.67
CA SER A 226 3.17 -8.64 -17.97
C SER A 226 3.26 -8.90 -19.46
N LYS A 227 4.37 -9.48 -19.89
CA LYS A 227 4.57 -9.96 -21.26
C LYS A 227 5.35 -11.28 -21.23
N PRO A 228 4.86 -12.36 -21.86
CA PRO A 228 5.60 -13.61 -21.94
C PRO A 228 6.95 -13.43 -22.65
N VAL A 229 8.00 -14.04 -22.11
CA VAL A 229 9.33 -14.07 -22.74
C VAL A 229 9.29 -14.80 -24.09
N SER A 230 8.35 -15.74 -24.25
CA SER A 230 8.08 -16.42 -25.52
C SER A 230 7.61 -15.49 -26.64
N GLY A 231 7.14 -14.28 -26.30
CA GLY A 231 6.57 -13.33 -27.26
C GLY A 231 5.20 -13.72 -27.81
N ALA A 232 4.52 -14.70 -27.19
CA ALA A 232 3.20 -15.17 -27.63
C ALA A 232 2.10 -14.09 -27.55
N SER A 233 2.27 -13.10 -26.68
CA SER A 233 1.37 -11.95 -26.54
C SER A 233 2.15 -10.65 -26.29
N GLY A 234 1.44 -9.53 -26.42
CA GLY A 234 1.93 -8.21 -26.03
C GLY A 234 1.88 -8.00 -24.51
N TRP A 235 2.12 -6.76 -24.08
CA TRP A 235 1.95 -6.36 -22.69
C TRP A 235 0.47 -6.39 -22.29
N MET A 236 0.15 -7.11 -21.23
CA MET A 236 -1.19 -7.24 -20.67
C MET A 236 -1.20 -6.76 -19.22
N LEU A 237 -2.30 -6.15 -18.78
CA LEU A 237 -2.48 -5.67 -17.41
C LEU A 237 -2.62 -6.86 -16.46
N ALA A 238 -1.63 -7.02 -15.58
CA ALA A 238 -1.50 -8.10 -14.60
C ALA A 238 -1.81 -7.68 -13.16
N GLY A 239 -1.95 -6.37 -12.90
CA GLY A 239 -2.44 -5.88 -11.61
C GLY A 239 -2.53 -4.37 -11.54
N ILE A 240 -3.38 -3.87 -10.65
CA ILE A 240 -3.57 -2.45 -10.34
C ILE A 240 -3.41 -2.28 -8.83
N GLN A 241 -2.67 -1.26 -8.41
CA GLN A 241 -2.54 -0.85 -7.02
C GLN A 241 -2.81 0.63 -6.89
N GLN A 242 -3.80 0.99 -6.07
CA GLN A 242 -4.03 2.38 -5.70
C GLN A 242 -3.06 2.80 -4.61
N LEU A 243 -2.47 3.98 -4.77
CA LEU A 243 -1.60 4.60 -3.79
C LEU A 243 -2.40 5.66 -3.02
N ALA A 244 -2.24 5.67 -1.69
CA ALA A 244 -2.88 6.63 -0.78
C ALA A 244 -2.17 8.00 -0.78
#